data_AF-A0ABD5QZY3-F1
#
_entry.id   AF-A0ABD5QZY3-F1
#
_cell.length_a   1.000
_cell.length_b   1.000
_cell.length_c   1.000
_cell.angle_alpha   90.00
_cell.angle_beta   90.00
_cell.angle_gamma   90.00
#
_symmetry.space_group_name_H-M   'P 1'
#
loop_
_entity.id
_entity.type
_entity.pdbx_description
1 polymer ?
#
loop_
_entity_poly.entity_id
_entity_poly.type
_entity_poly.pdbx_seq_one_letter_code
_entity_poly.pdbx_strand_id
1 'polypeptide(L)'
;MTASPDDDPVTTSDDPAATEDGDPTATPAVDPAATEDGDPTATAAADPAATEDGGSPLIAVAVALALGVLGPVLAVLGSQGVFLVDAAVGGLPLAVSVILTLIAGQYVAFGGLAVGYLAWRGFDRAGIVSYLGVRRPSLTEVGLVVGGWVVIVITLLVVSSIVQLLGAEAASNQSAELAMQNPAIIPLFVVAMFLVVGPCEEILYRGVVQGRLRESLPAVPAIAIASGIFAFIHVIALTGGISGRLTTVAILFFPSLVFGAVYEYTENLVVPALLHGLHNAVIFTLLYLTIAYSDEIEGMAEGGAAVAEGGATVAEAGAAIAEASATLLTLLPV
;
A
#
# COMPACT_ATOMS: atom_id res chain seq x y z
N MET A 1 -68.13 -45.87 10.49
CA MET A 1 -67.50 -44.55 10.69
C MET A 1 -67.25 -43.96 9.31
N THR A 2 -67.59 -42.69 9.18
CA THR A 2 -68.14 -42.01 8.00
C THR A 2 -67.10 -41.41 7.06
N ALA A 3 -67.57 -41.22 5.82
CA ALA A 3 -66.93 -40.75 4.60
C ALA A 3 -66.58 -39.24 4.53
N SER A 4 -66.01 -38.91 3.36
CA SER A 4 -66.00 -37.61 2.62
C SER A 4 -64.75 -36.74 2.82
N PRO A 5 -64.23 -36.08 1.74
CA PRO A 5 -65.02 -35.20 0.85
C PRO A 5 -64.86 -35.34 -0.68
N ASP A 6 -65.94 -34.90 -1.34
CA ASP A 6 -66.16 -34.52 -2.76
C ASP A 6 -65.33 -33.25 -3.15
N ASP A 7 -65.09 -32.79 -4.38
CA ASP A 7 -65.75 -32.84 -5.71
C ASP A 7 -64.71 -32.44 -6.83
N ASP A 8 -64.83 -33.02 -8.04
CA ASP A 8 -64.27 -32.57 -9.37
C ASP A 8 -65.36 -31.76 -10.15
N PRO A 9 -65.33 -31.39 -11.48
CA PRO A 9 -64.31 -31.40 -12.58
C PRO A 9 -64.26 -30.08 -13.48
N VAL A 10 -63.22 -29.81 -14.31
CA VAL A 10 -63.00 -29.98 -15.80
C VAL A 10 -64.00 -29.24 -16.73
N THR A 11 -63.63 -28.44 -17.77
CA THR A 11 -63.26 -28.86 -19.16
C THR A 11 -62.69 -27.73 -20.07
N THR A 12 -61.77 -28.13 -20.97
CA THR A 12 -61.29 -27.48 -22.20
C THR A 12 -62.05 -27.96 -23.46
N SER A 13 -62.06 -27.17 -24.55
CA SER A 13 -62.39 -27.66 -25.92
C SER A 13 -61.82 -26.77 -27.06
N ASP A 14 -60.89 -27.35 -27.83
CA ASP A 14 -60.49 -27.33 -29.27
C ASP A 14 -60.94 -26.26 -30.32
N ASP A 15 -59.93 -25.66 -31.01
CA ASP A 15 -59.56 -25.48 -32.47
C ASP A 15 -60.62 -25.20 -33.59
N PRO A 16 -60.35 -24.71 -34.86
CA PRO A 16 -59.08 -24.74 -35.67
C PRO A 16 -58.78 -23.64 -36.76
N ALA A 17 -57.62 -23.78 -37.44
CA ALA A 17 -57.26 -23.41 -38.86
C ALA A 17 -57.04 -21.91 -39.26
N ALA A 18 -56.24 -21.47 -40.25
CA ALA A 18 -55.18 -21.96 -41.14
C ALA A 18 -54.57 -20.77 -41.96
N THR A 19 -53.26 -20.84 -42.25
CA THR A 19 -52.47 -20.42 -43.46
C THR A 19 -52.62 -19.08 -44.23
N GLU A 20 -51.43 -18.47 -44.47
CA GLU A 20 -50.84 -17.93 -45.72
C GLU A 20 -51.01 -16.46 -46.22
N ASP A 21 -49.83 -15.92 -46.61
CA ASP A 21 -49.46 -14.86 -47.60
C ASP A 21 -49.93 -13.40 -47.41
N GLY A 22 -49.15 -12.33 -47.64
CA GLY A 22 -47.82 -12.11 -48.20
C GLY A 22 -47.54 -10.58 -48.32
N ASP A 23 -46.27 -10.18 -48.30
CA ASP A 23 -45.70 -8.82 -48.54
C ASP A 23 -45.99 -8.35 -50.01
N PRO A 24 -46.02 -7.03 -50.37
CA PRO A 24 -44.79 -6.27 -50.65
C PRO A 24 -44.82 -4.72 -50.47
N THR A 25 -43.73 -4.18 -49.91
CA THR A 25 -42.96 -2.98 -50.35
C THR A 25 -43.53 -1.53 -50.34
N ALA A 26 -42.65 -0.63 -49.86
CA ALA A 26 -42.34 0.74 -50.34
C ALA A 26 -43.02 1.99 -49.70
N THR A 27 -42.21 2.74 -48.93
CA THR A 27 -42.25 4.20 -48.66
C THR A 27 -42.10 5.04 -49.95
N PRO A 28 -42.43 6.37 -50.04
CA PRO A 28 -41.97 7.45 -49.14
C PRO A 28 -42.87 8.74 -49.03
N ALA A 29 -42.53 9.69 -48.14
CA ALA A 29 -42.55 11.17 -48.36
C ALA A 29 -42.35 11.99 -47.04
N VAL A 30 -41.98 13.26 -47.18
CA VAL A 30 -41.18 14.15 -46.31
C VAL A 30 -41.98 15.41 -45.86
N ASP A 31 -41.83 15.83 -44.58
CA ASP A 31 -41.83 17.18 -43.89
C ASP A 31 -42.90 18.28 -44.26
N PRO A 32 -43.24 19.36 -43.48
CA PRO A 32 -42.44 20.08 -42.46
C PRO A 32 -43.10 20.79 -41.22
N ALA A 33 -42.21 21.12 -40.26
CA ALA A 33 -42.10 22.35 -39.42
C ALA A 33 -43.25 22.98 -38.57
N ALA A 34 -42.86 23.25 -37.30
CA ALA A 34 -43.08 24.44 -36.44
C ALA A 34 -44.39 24.66 -35.65
N THR A 35 -44.26 24.76 -34.31
CA THR A 35 -44.77 25.79 -33.36
C THR A 35 -44.42 25.33 -31.93
N GLU A 36 -43.41 25.91 -31.28
CA GLU A 36 -43.54 26.88 -30.18
C GLU A 36 -44.65 26.57 -29.16
N ASP A 37 -44.26 26.06 -27.98
CA ASP A 37 -44.83 26.47 -26.70
C ASP A 37 -43.78 26.24 -25.59
N GLY A 38 -43.37 27.34 -24.95
CA GLY A 38 -42.44 27.35 -23.84
C GLY A 38 -43.16 27.22 -22.50
N ASP A 39 -42.61 26.39 -21.62
CA ASP A 39 -42.92 26.39 -20.18
C ASP A 39 -41.69 26.91 -19.41
N PRO A 40 -41.75 28.12 -18.83
CA PRO A 40 -40.66 28.68 -18.04
C PRO A 40 -40.83 28.29 -16.56
N THR A 41 -40.83 26.99 -16.26
CA THR A 41 -40.91 26.55 -14.85
C THR A 41 -40.18 25.24 -14.55
N ALA A 42 -38.99 25.04 -15.15
CA ALA A 42 -38.02 24.09 -14.63
C ALA A 42 -37.09 24.84 -13.66
N THR A 43 -37.52 25.00 -12.41
CA THR A 43 -36.62 25.36 -11.32
C THR A 43 -35.58 24.26 -11.22
N ALA A 44 -34.38 24.52 -11.75
CA ALA A 44 -33.21 23.71 -11.47
C ALA A 44 -33.10 23.64 -9.94
N ALA A 45 -33.41 22.46 -9.39
CA ALA A 45 -33.15 22.16 -8.00
C ALA A 45 -31.63 22.17 -7.86
N ALA A 46 -31.09 23.33 -7.50
CA ALA A 46 -29.73 23.48 -7.04
C ALA A 46 -29.59 22.60 -5.80
N ASP A 47 -28.76 21.57 -5.92
CA ASP A 47 -28.34 20.72 -4.84
C ASP A 47 -27.68 21.59 -3.75
N PRO A 48 -28.27 21.77 -2.56
CA PRO A 48 -27.74 22.65 -1.53
C PRO A 48 -26.76 21.90 -0.61
N ALA A 49 -25.93 21.01 -1.17
CA ALA A 49 -24.94 20.23 -0.42
C ALA A 49 -23.54 20.22 -1.04
N ALA A 50 -23.24 21.10 -2.00
CA ALA A 50 -21.86 21.48 -2.29
C ALA A 50 -21.44 22.57 -1.30
N THR A 51 -21.15 22.20 -0.05
CA THR A 51 -20.38 23.07 0.83
C THR A 51 -18.99 23.17 0.22
N GLU A 52 -18.73 24.26 -0.50
CA GLU A 52 -17.42 24.73 -0.94
C GLU A 52 -16.53 25.05 0.28
N ASP A 53 -16.13 24.02 1.03
CA ASP A 53 -15.04 24.11 2.01
C ASP A 53 -13.85 23.24 1.56
N GLY A 54 -13.64 23.19 0.24
CA GLY A 54 -12.43 22.67 -0.36
C GLY A 54 -11.31 23.67 -0.14
N GLY A 55 -10.66 23.63 1.03
CA GLY A 55 -9.51 24.47 1.34
C GLY A 55 -8.50 24.48 0.17
N SER A 56 -7.86 25.62 -0.07
CA SER A 56 -6.96 25.83 -1.22
C SER A 56 -6.01 24.63 -1.42
N PRO A 57 -5.89 24.08 -2.65
CA PRO A 57 -4.97 22.96 -2.93
C PRO A 57 -3.53 23.22 -2.47
N LEU A 58 -3.10 24.49 -2.50
CA LEU A 58 -1.79 24.89 -2.01
C LEU A 58 -1.65 24.69 -0.49
N ILE A 59 -2.70 25.00 0.28
CA ILE A 59 -2.73 24.78 1.73
C ILE A 59 -2.69 23.27 2.02
N ALA A 60 -3.47 22.47 1.29
CA ALA A 60 -3.44 21.01 1.46
C ALA A 60 -2.05 20.43 1.21
N VAL A 61 -1.37 20.85 0.13
CA VAL A 61 0.01 20.44 -0.18
C VAL A 61 0.99 20.91 0.90
N ALA A 62 0.90 22.17 1.34
CA ALA A 62 1.78 22.70 2.37
C ALA A 62 1.62 21.97 3.72
N VAL A 63 0.38 21.69 4.12
CA VAL A 63 0.07 20.92 5.33
C VAL A 63 0.56 19.48 5.21
N ALA A 64 0.31 18.83 4.08
CA ALA A 64 0.77 17.47 3.82
C ALA A 64 2.30 17.36 3.89
N LEU A 65 3.02 18.30 3.28
CA LEU A 65 4.47 18.39 3.36
C LEU A 65 4.96 18.63 4.79
N ALA A 66 4.35 19.59 5.49
CA ALA A 66 4.72 19.91 6.87
C ALA A 66 4.55 18.70 7.81
N LEU A 67 3.40 18.01 7.74
CA LEU A 67 3.13 16.82 8.55
C LEU A 67 4.04 15.66 8.18
N GLY A 68 4.25 15.42 6.88
CA GLY A 68 5.11 14.34 6.40
C GLY A 68 6.58 14.50 6.80
N VAL A 69 7.07 15.74 6.93
CA VAL A 69 8.43 16.04 7.42
C VAL A 69 8.49 16.08 8.96
N LEU A 70 7.44 16.58 9.62
CA LEU A 70 7.43 16.71 11.08
C LEU A 70 7.50 15.35 11.79
N GLY A 71 6.87 14.29 11.25
CA GLY A 71 6.97 12.94 11.80
C GLY A 71 8.42 12.49 12.00
N PRO A 72 9.24 12.40 10.94
CA PRO A 72 10.67 12.08 11.03
C PRO A 72 11.48 12.99 11.96
N VAL A 73 11.18 14.31 11.98
CA VAL A 73 11.83 15.24 12.92
C VAL A 73 11.53 14.86 14.36
N LEU A 74 10.26 14.58 14.68
CA LEU A 74 9.87 14.11 16.01
C LEU A 74 10.48 12.75 16.36
N ALA A 75 10.61 11.85 15.38
CA ALA A 75 11.23 10.56 15.57
C ALA A 75 12.73 10.69 15.91
N VAL A 76 13.47 11.55 15.19
CA VAL A 76 14.87 11.86 15.51
C VAL A 76 14.99 12.44 16.92
N LEU A 77 14.16 13.41 17.28
CA LEU A 77 14.15 13.98 18.64
C LEU A 77 13.82 12.93 19.71
N GLY A 78 12.89 12.03 19.42
CA GLY A 78 12.54 10.88 20.26
C GLY A 78 13.73 9.96 20.48
N SER A 79 14.45 9.60 19.41
CA SER A 79 15.67 8.79 19.46
C SER A 79 16.77 9.45 20.30
N GLN A 80 16.94 10.78 20.21
CA GLN A 80 17.85 11.51 21.09
C GLN A 80 17.43 11.42 22.56
N GLY A 81 16.13 11.46 22.84
CA GLY A 81 15.60 11.23 24.20
C GLY A 81 15.93 9.83 24.73
N VAL A 82 15.76 8.80 23.90
CA VAL A 82 16.13 7.40 24.24
C VAL A 82 17.63 7.30 24.51
N PHE A 83 18.47 7.92 23.68
CA PHE A 83 19.93 7.96 23.89
C PHE A 83 20.31 8.62 25.22
N LEU A 84 19.65 9.71 25.62
CA LEU A 84 19.91 10.36 26.90
C LEU A 84 19.50 9.47 28.09
N VAL A 85 18.39 8.74 27.97
CA VAL A 85 17.97 7.76 28.98
C VAL A 85 19.00 6.64 29.09
N ASP A 86 19.43 6.08 27.96
CA ASP A 86 20.46 5.05 27.88
C ASP A 86 21.75 5.46 28.61
N ALA A 87 22.25 6.66 28.32
CA ALA A 87 23.43 7.22 28.96
C ALA A 87 23.22 7.45 30.48
N ALA A 88 22.05 7.93 30.89
CA ALA A 88 21.76 8.24 32.29
C ALA A 88 21.66 7.00 33.18
N VAL A 89 21.21 5.86 32.64
CA VAL A 89 21.07 4.59 33.38
C VAL A 89 22.30 3.69 33.29
N GLY A 90 23.35 4.12 32.58
CA GLY A 90 24.59 3.36 32.43
C GLY A 90 24.55 2.28 31.35
N GLY A 91 23.66 2.41 30.36
CA GLY A 91 23.49 1.47 29.25
C GLY A 91 22.28 0.56 29.39
N LEU A 92 21.44 0.55 28.37
CA LEU A 92 20.28 -0.33 28.22
C LEU A 92 20.68 -1.58 27.42
N PRO A 93 20.01 -2.72 27.67
CA PRO A 93 20.05 -3.83 26.74
C PRO A 93 19.58 -3.38 25.35
N LEU A 94 20.25 -3.84 24.28
CA LEU A 94 19.94 -3.45 22.90
C LEU A 94 18.45 -3.58 22.57
N ALA A 95 17.83 -4.71 22.94
CA ALA A 95 16.40 -4.94 22.71
C ALA A 95 15.51 -3.88 23.37
N VAL A 96 15.87 -3.43 24.58
CA VAL A 96 15.13 -2.37 25.29
C VAL A 96 15.30 -1.04 24.56
N SER A 97 16.51 -0.69 24.15
CA SER A 97 16.78 0.54 23.37
C SER A 97 16.01 0.56 22.04
N VAL A 98 15.99 -0.56 21.32
CA VAL A 98 15.21 -0.72 20.09
C VAL A 98 13.71 -0.55 20.34
N ILE A 99 13.16 -1.20 21.37
CA ILE A 99 11.73 -1.06 21.73
C ILE A 99 11.38 0.39 22.07
N LEU A 100 12.20 1.06 22.87
CA LEU A 100 11.97 2.47 23.24
C LEU A 100 12.04 3.38 22.01
N THR A 101 12.99 3.13 21.11
CA THR A 101 13.13 3.88 19.85
C THR A 101 11.93 3.66 18.93
N LEU A 102 11.44 2.43 18.83
CA LEU A 102 10.21 2.12 18.08
C LEU A 102 8.99 2.82 18.68
N ILE A 103 8.83 2.81 20.01
CA ILE A 103 7.72 3.50 20.66
C ILE A 103 7.80 5.01 20.42
N ALA A 104 8.98 5.62 20.62
CA ALA A 104 9.17 7.05 20.44
C ALA A 104 8.99 7.48 18.97
N GLY A 105 9.62 6.76 18.04
CA GLY A 105 9.60 7.09 16.62
C GLY A 105 8.26 6.78 15.93
N GLN A 106 7.62 5.67 16.27
CA GLN A 106 6.44 5.21 15.56
C GLN A 106 5.15 5.58 16.28
N TYR A 107 4.97 5.12 17.53
CA TYR A 107 3.73 5.41 18.26
C TYR A 107 3.59 6.88 18.64
N VAL A 108 4.66 7.50 19.16
CA VAL A 108 4.59 8.90 19.60
C VAL A 108 4.74 9.84 18.41
N ALA A 109 5.83 9.73 17.64
CA ALA A 109 6.12 10.70 16.60
C ALA A 109 5.24 10.56 15.35
N PHE A 110 4.91 9.34 14.90
CA PHE A 110 4.11 9.19 13.67
C PHE A 110 2.62 9.02 13.98
N GLY A 111 2.27 7.98 14.73
CA GLY A 111 0.88 7.71 15.13
C GLY A 111 0.31 8.84 15.99
N GLY A 112 1.07 9.29 16.99
CA GLY A 112 0.67 10.38 17.88
C GLY A 112 0.55 11.72 17.17
N LEU A 113 1.45 12.05 16.24
CA LEU A 113 1.32 13.25 15.40
C LEU A 113 0.05 13.19 14.55
N ALA A 114 -0.20 12.07 13.88
CA ALA A 114 -1.36 11.91 13.01
C ALA A 114 -2.68 12.00 13.79
N VAL A 115 -2.81 11.26 14.90
CA VAL A 115 -3.99 11.31 15.77
C VAL A 115 -4.13 12.68 16.42
N GLY A 116 -3.04 13.28 16.90
CA GLY A 116 -3.02 14.61 17.49
C GLY A 116 -3.42 15.69 16.50
N TYR A 117 -2.98 15.59 15.24
CA TYR A 117 -3.38 16.49 14.17
C TYR A 117 -4.89 16.40 13.88
N LEU A 118 -5.43 15.19 13.76
CA LEU A 118 -6.87 15.00 13.53
C LEU A 118 -7.71 15.47 14.73
N ALA A 119 -7.26 15.20 15.96
CA ALA A 119 -7.90 15.72 17.17
C ALA A 119 -7.86 17.26 17.22
N TRP A 120 -6.73 17.88 16.84
CA TRP A 120 -6.62 19.34 16.73
C TRP A 120 -7.55 19.93 15.66
N ARG A 121 -7.83 19.18 14.58
CA ARG A 121 -8.86 19.53 13.59
C ARG A 121 -10.30 19.34 14.09
N GLY A 122 -10.50 18.89 15.33
CA GLY A 122 -11.82 18.74 15.94
C GLY A 122 -12.48 17.37 15.73
N PHE A 123 -11.76 16.38 15.21
CA PHE A 123 -12.30 15.01 15.12
C PHE A 123 -12.29 14.35 16.50
N ASP A 124 -13.44 13.78 16.89
CA ASP A 124 -13.51 12.90 18.05
C ASP A 124 -13.01 11.49 17.71
N ARG A 125 -13.05 10.56 18.67
CA ARG A 125 -12.55 9.18 18.46
C ARG A 125 -13.24 8.47 17.29
N ALA A 126 -14.55 8.62 17.16
CA ALA A 126 -15.31 7.96 16.10
C ALA A 126 -15.00 8.60 14.75
N GLY A 127 -14.89 9.93 14.71
CA GLY A 127 -14.48 10.70 13.55
C GLY A 127 -13.08 10.34 13.06
N ILE A 128 -12.10 10.15 13.95
CA ILE A 128 -10.74 9.72 13.58
C ILE A 128 -10.78 8.33 12.95
N VAL A 129 -11.49 7.37 13.56
CA VAL A 129 -11.63 6.00 13.03
C VAL A 129 -12.28 6.02 11.65
N SER A 130 -13.32 6.83 11.47
CA SER A 130 -14.02 6.99 10.19
C SER A 130 -13.15 7.67 9.13
N TYR A 131 -12.46 8.76 9.49
CA TYR A 131 -11.59 9.51 8.58
C TYR A 131 -10.43 8.65 8.07
N LEU A 132 -9.86 7.82 8.95
CA LEU A 132 -8.81 6.87 8.61
C LEU A 132 -9.34 5.60 7.94
N GLY A 133 -10.65 5.36 7.89
CA GLY A 133 -11.21 4.12 7.35
C GLY A 133 -10.78 2.86 8.13
N VAL A 134 -10.56 2.95 9.44
CA VAL A 134 -10.08 1.79 10.22
C VAL A 134 -11.20 0.76 10.38
N ARG A 135 -11.13 -0.33 9.62
CA ARG A 135 -12.08 -1.44 9.67
C ARG A 135 -11.42 -2.79 9.43
N ARG A 136 -12.10 -3.87 9.83
CA ARG A 136 -11.61 -5.23 9.56
C ARG A 136 -11.59 -5.47 8.04
N PRO A 137 -10.46 -5.94 7.46
CA PRO A 137 -10.41 -6.33 6.06
C PRO A 137 -11.34 -7.50 5.76
N SER A 138 -12.01 -7.44 4.62
CA SER A 138 -12.68 -8.58 3.99
C SER A 138 -11.65 -9.58 3.42
N LEU A 139 -12.09 -10.80 3.08
CA LEU A 139 -11.20 -11.79 2.45
C LEU A 139 -10.63 -11.31 1.12
N THR A 140 -11.41 -10.56 0.34
CA THR A 140 -10.95 -9.94 -0.90
C THR A 140 -9.82 -8.95 -0.64
N GLU A 141 -9.95 -8.13 0.40
CA GLU A 141 -8.91 -7.17 0.79
C GLU A 141 -7.66 -7.86 1.35
N VAL A 142 -7.80 -8.98 2.05
CA VAL A 142 -6.65 -9.83 2.40
C VAL A 142 -5.97 -10.37 1.14
N GLY A 143 -6.73 -10.75 0.12
CA GLY A 143 -6.20 -11.08 -1.21
C GLY A 143 -5.44 -9.92 -1.86
N LEU A 144 -5.92 -8.68 -1.68
CA LEU A 144 -5.22 -7.47 -2.16
C LEU A 144 -3.91 -7.19 -1.40
N VAL A 145 -3.79 -7.58 -0.13
CA VAL A 145 -2.50 -7.54 0.58
C VAL A 145 -1.48 -8.42 -0.12
N VAL A 146 -1.83 -9.65 -0.45
CA VAL A 146 -0.90 -10.58 -1.14
C VAL A 146 -0.65 -10.13 -2.59
N GLY A 147 -1.70 -9.78 -3.32
CA GLY A 147 -1.60 -9.31 -4.71
C GLY A 147 -0.80 -8.01 -4.84
N GLY A 148 -1.04 -7.05 -3.94
CA GLY A 148 -0.27 -5.81 -3.86
C GLY A 148 1.20 -6.08 -3.53
N TRP A 149 1.49 -7.04 -2.65
CA TRP A 149 2.87 -7.42 -2.34
C TRP A 149 3.57 -8.03 -3.57
N VAL A 150 2.90 -8.87 -4.35
CA VAL A 150 3.44 -9.38 -5.63
C VAL A 150 3.73 -8.25 -6.62
N VAL A 151 2.83 -7.26 -6.74
CA VAL A 151 3.06 -6.07 -7.57
C VAL A 151 4.29 -5.30 -7.09
N ILE A 152 4.46 -5.13 -5.78
CA ILE A 152 5.66 -4.48 -5.20
C ILE A 152 6.92 -5.25 -5.59
N VAL A 153 6.95 -6.58 -5.39
CA VAL A 153 8.12 -7.41 -5.73
C VAL A 153 8.46 -7.28 -7.21
N ILE A 154 7.49 -7.45 -8.12
CA ILE A 154 7.72 -7.31 -9.56
C ILE A 154 8.27 -5.91 -9.89
N THR A 155 7.68 -4.87 -9.29
CA THR A 155 8.13 -3.49 -9.54
C THR A 155 9.55 -3.26 -9.05
N LEU A 156 9.90 -3.75 -7.87
CA LEU A 156 11.25 -3.65 -7.33
C LEU A 156 12.25 -4.42 -8.18
N LEU A 157 11.92 -5.61 -8.69
CA LEU A 157 12.81 -6.34 -9.61
C LEU A 157 13.10 -5.54 -10.87
N VAL A 158 12.06 -4.93 -11.47
CA VAL A 158 12.22 -4.09 -12.67
C VAL A 158 13.05 -2.85 -12.37
N VAL A 159 12.70 -2.10 -11.32
CA VAL A 159 13.38 -0.83 -10.97
C VAL A 159 14.82 -1.08 -10.56
N SER A 160 15.08 -2.09 -9.72
CA SER A 160 16.45 -2.41 -9.31
C SER A 160 17.29 -2.97 -10.45
N SER A 161 16.70 -3.68 -11.42
CA SER A 161 17.40 -4.06 -12.67
C SER A 161 17.83 -2.84 -13.48
N ILE A 162 16.95 -1.82 -13.60
CA ILE A 162 17.29 -0.56 -14.27
C ILE A 162 18.41 0.17 -13.53
N VAL A 163 18.33 0.26 -12.20
CA VAL A 163 19.37 0.88 -11.36
C VAL A 163 20.74 0.22 -11.58
N GLN A 164 20.79 -1.10 -11.61
CA GLN A 164 22.01 -1.85 -11.91
C GLN A 164 22.55 -1.58 -13.33
N LEU A 165 21.69 -1.55 -14.34
CA LEU A 165 22.09 -1.23 -15.72
C LEU A 165 22.68 0.18 -15.85
N LEU A 166 22.23 1.11 -15.00
CA LEU A 166 22.76 2.48 -14.93
C LEU A 166 24.05 2.58 -14.10
N GLY A 167 24.51 1.50 -13.49
CA GLY A 167 25.68 1.49 -12.61
C GLY A 167 25.48 2.33 -11.34
N ALA A 168 24.22 2.54 -10.93
CA ALA A 168 23.89 3.29 -9.73
C ALA A 168 23.86 2.35 -8.51
N GLU A 169 24.42 2.80 -7.41
CA GLU A 169 24.40 2.09 -6.14
C GLU A 169 23.21 2.53 -5.29
N ALA A 170 22.63 1.61 -4.53
CA ALA A 170 21.67 1.92 -3.48
C ALA A 170 22.40 2.14 -2.14
N ALA A 171 21.76 2.89 -1.24
CA ALA A 171 22.23 3.12 0.11
C ALA A 171 21.63 2.10 1.07
N SER A 172 22.34 1.79 2.14
CA SER A 172 21.86 0.88 3.17
C SER A 172 20.90 1.55 4.15
N ASN A 173 19.93 0.81 4.70
CA ASN A 173 19.08 1.24 5.80
C ASN A 173 19.74 1.00 7.16
N GLN A 174 19.71 2.01 8.04
CA GLN A 174 20.27 1.92 9.40
C GLN A 174 19.67 0.77 10.23
N SER A 175 18.38 0.47 10.06
CA SER A 175 17.71 -0.62 10.81
C SER A 175 18.18 -2.00 10.33
N ALA A 176 18.43 -2.13 9.02
CA ALA A 176 18.92 -3.37 8.44
C ALA A 176 20.41 -3.57 8.76
N GLU A 177 21.23 -2.51 8.75
CA GLU A 177 22.62 -2.56 9.26
C GLU A 177 22.67 -3.00 10.72
N LEU A 178 21.82 -2.42 11.58
CA LEU A 178 21.73 -2.79 12.99
C LEU A 178 21.35 -4.28 13.16
N ALA A 179 20.40 -4.76 12.34
CA ALA A 179 19.96 -6.15 12.32
C ALA A 179 21.07 -7.09 11.84
N MET A 180 21.84 -6.72 10.82
CA MET A 180 23.00 -7.49 10.35
C MET A 180 24.05 -7.66 11.43
N GLN A 181 24.31 -6.59 12.20
CA GLN A 181 25.26 -6.62 13.32
C GLN A 181 24.71 -7.40 14.53
N ASN A 182 23.38 -7.52 14.66
CA ASN A 182 22.72 -8.13 15.81
C ASN A 182 21.55 -9.04 15.38
N PRO A 183 21.79 -10.20 14.72
CA PRO A 183 20.72 -10.99 14.10
C PRO A 183 19.61 -11.46 15.07
N ALA A 184 19.92 -11.56 16.37
CA ALA A 184 18.98 -11.91 17.42
C ALA A 184 17.78 -10.94 17.56
N ILE A 185 17.89 -9.71 17.05
CA ILE A 185 16.79 -8.73 17.09
C ILE A 185 15.86 -8.83 15.86
N ILE A 186 16.21 -9.61 14.84
CA ILE A 186 15.41 -9.69 13.61
C ILE A 186 13.97 -10.18 13.88
N PRO A 187 13.72 -11.21 14.71
CA PRO A 187 12.35 -11.60 15.04
C PRO A 187 11.52 -10.47 15.69
N LEU A 188 12.17 -9.63 16.51
CA LEU A 188 11.52 -8.43 17.07
C LEU A 188 11.13 -7.45 15.96
N PHE A 189 12.01 -7.20 14.98
CA PHE A 189 11.68 -6.33 13.85
C PHE A 189 10.55 -6.88 12.99
N VAL A 190 10.56 -8.18 12.66
CA VAL A 190 9.48 -8.82 11.89
C VAL A 190 8.11 -8.58 12.54
N VAL A 191 8.00 -8.79 13.85
CA VAL A 191 6.76 -8.52 14.60
C VAL A 191 6.44 -7.03 14.63
N ALA A 192 7.44 -6.18 14.84
CA ALA A 192 7.27 -4.73 14.89
C ALA A 192 6.79 -4.15 13.55
N MET A 193 7.13 -4.75 12.40
CA MET A 193 6.66 -4.29 11.09
C MET A 193 5.12 -4.33 10.98
N PHE A 194 4.49 -5.34 11.56
CA PHE A 194 3.02 -5.46 11.54
C PHE A 194 2.31 -4.67 12.64
N LEU A 195 2.92 -4.55 13.82
CA LEU A 195 2.23 -3.99 15.00
C LEU A 195 2.56 -2.52 15.26
N VAL A 196 3.69 -2.05 14.73
CA VAL A 196 4.25 -0.74 15.05
C VAL A 196 4.49 0.06 13.79
N VAL A 197 5.45 -0.36 12.94
CA VAL A 197 5.92 0.43 11.81
C VAL A 197 4.84 0.57 10.74
N GLY A 198 4.35 -0.52 10.16
CA GLY A 198 3.31 -0.49 9.13
C GLY A 198 2.08 0.33 9.55
N PRO A 199 1.47 0.07 10.72
CA PRO A 199 0.34 0.87 11.19
C PRO A 199 0.66 2.35 11.39
N CYS A 200 1.74 2.70 12.09
CA CYS A 200 2.05 4.10 12.42
C CYS A 200 2.40 4.92 11.17
N GLU A 201 3.19 4.34 10.27
CA GLU A 201 3.55 5.00 9.02
C GLU A 201 2.35 5.17 8.11
N GLU A 202 1.52 4.12 7.91
CA GLU A 202 0.35 4.27 7.05
C GLU A 202 -0.70 5.23 7.65
N ILE A 203 -0.89 5.27 8.98
CA ILE A 203 -1.73 6.29 9.64
C ILE A 203 -1.27 7.70 9.26
N LEU A 204 0.04 7.98 9.32
CA LEU A 204 0.56 9.29 8.98
C LEU A 204 0.48 9.56 7.47
N TYR A 205 1.00 8.66 6.63
CA TYR A 205 1.20 8.95 5.21
C TYR A 205 -0.03 8.69 4.34
N ARG A 206 -0.84 7.68 4.62
CA ARG A 206 -2.09 7.41 3.88
C ARG A 206 -3.28 8.06 4.53
N GLY A 207 -3.42 7.84 5.84
CA GLY A 207 -4.50 8.41 6.62
C GLY A 207 -4.47 9.94 6.56
N VAL A 208 -3.35 10.53 6.98
CA VAL A 208 -3.26 11.99 7.14
C VAL A 208 -2.68 12.69 5.90
N VAL A 209 -1.46 12.39 5.46
CA VAL A 209 -0.80 13.14 4.36
C VAL A 209 -1.58 12.97 3.05
N GLN A 210 -1.83 11.73 2.60
CA GLN A 210 -2.64 11.45 1.41
C GLN A 210 -4.09 11.90 1.60
N GLY A 211 -4.74 11.58 2.73
CA GLY A 211 -6.11 12.01 3.00
C GLY A 211 -6.28 13.54 2.93
N ARG A 212 -5.34 14.30 3.47
CA ARG A 212 -5.35 15.77 3.39
C ARG A 212 -5.18 16.29 1.98
N LEU A 213 -4.36 15.64 1.16
CA LEU A 213 -4.26 15.96 -0.27
C LEU A 213 -5.57 15.62 -1.00
N ARG A 214 -6.22 14.50 -0.66
CA ARG A 214 -7.47 14.04 -1.28
C ARG A 214 -8.66 14.96 -1.03
N GLU A 215 -8.66 15.72 0.06
CA GLU A 215 -9.67 16.76 0.31
C GLU A 215 -9.67 17.88 -0.75
N SER A 216 -8.54 18.11 -1.44
CA SER A 216 -8.37 19.24 -2.38
C SER A 216 -7.82 18.85 -3.76
N LEU A 217 -7.39 17.60 -3.96
CA LEU A 217 -6.78 17.09 -5.18
C LEU A 217 -7.39 15.75 -5.58
N PRO A 218 -7.48 15.42 -6.88
CA PRO A 218 -7.82 14.09 -7.35
C PRO A 218 -6.89 12.98 -6.83
N ALA A 219 -7.33 11.72 -6.91
CA ALA A 219 -6.61 10.55 -6.40
C ALA A 219 -5.16 10.45 -6.88
N VAL A 220 -4.94 10.50 -8.20
CA VAL A 220 -3.61 10.31 -8.81
C VAL A 220 -2.56 11.30 -8.29
N PRO A 221 -2.75 12.64 -8.36
CA PRO A 221 -1.77 13.58 -7.84
C PRO A 221 -1.62 13.50 -6.31
N ALA A 222 -2.68 13.21 -5.56
CA ALA A 222 -2.58 13.04 -4.10
C ALA A 222 -1.70 11.83 -3.72
N ILE A 223 -1.90 10.68 -4.38
CA ILE A 223 -1.10 9.47 -4.19
C ILE A 223 0.37 9.72 -4.59
N ALA A 224 0.60 10.38 -5.72
CA ALA A 224 1.94 10.66 -6.21
C ALA A 224 2.70 11.60 -5.26
N ILE A 225 2.07 12.69 -4.80
CA ILE A 225 2.69 13.65 -3.87
C ILE A 225 2.95 13.00 -2.50
N ALA A 226 1.95 12.30 -1.93
CA ALA A 226 2.13 11.58 -0.67
C ALA A 226 3.26 10.55 -0.76
N SER A 227 3.37 9.86 -1.90
CA SER A 227 4.43 8.87 -2.13
C SER A 227 5.80 9.48 -2.31
N GLY A 228 5.88 10.65 -2.96
CA GLY A 228 7.13 11.41 -3.04
C GLY A 228 7.60 11.87 -1.67
N ILE A 229 6.69 12.38 -0.83
CA ILE A 229 6.99 12.79 0.55
C ILE A 229 7.47 11.59 1.36
N PHE A 230 6.72 10.48 1.34
CA PHE A 230 7.07 9.24 2.04
C PHE A 230 8.44 8.70 1.61
N ALA A 231 8.69 8.61 0.30
CA ALA A 231 9.98 8.11 -0.20
C ALA A 231 11.13 9.05 0.20
N PHE A 232 10.96 10.36 0.06
CA PHE A 232 12.02 11.33 0.29
C PHE A 232 12.47 11.37 1.75
N ILE A 233 11.55 11.28 2.72
CA ILE A 233 11.92 11.33 4.15
C ILE A 233 12.79 10.15 4.60
N HIS A 234 12.82 9.06 3.83
CA HIS A 234 13.68 7.91 4.13
C HIS A 234 15.16 8.26 4.03
N VAL A 235 15.54 9.35 3.36
CA VAL A 235 16.94 9.84 3.29
C VAL A 235 17.60 9.96 4.68
N ILE A 236 16.81 10.20 5.73
CA ILE A 236 17.25 10.32 7.13
C ILE A 236 17.62 8.96 7.73
N ALA A 237 16.95 7.89 7.30
CA ALA A 237 17.16 6.51 7.75
C ALA A 237 18.21 5.75 6.91
N LEU A 238 18.73 6.36 5.85
CA LEU A 238 19.73 5.77 4.96
C LEU A 238 21.16 6.21 5.31
N THR A 239 22.11 5.28 5.18
CA THR A 239 23.55 5.53 5.31
C THR A 239 24.21 5.68 3.94
N GLY A 240 25.53 5.86 3.88
CA GLY A 240 26.24 6.04 2.61
C GLY A 240 26.10 7.43 1.98
N GLY A 241 26.60 7.56 0.74
CA GLY A 241 26.70 8.82 0.01
C GLY A 241 25.37 9.32 -0.55
N ILE A 242 25.30 10.63 -0.82
CA ILE A 242 24.05 11.29 -1.26
C ILE A 242 23.45 10.66 -2.52
N SER A 243 24.30 10.24 -3.47
CA SER A 243 23.86 9.56 -4.69
C SER A 243 23.10 8.27 -4.37
N GLY A 244 23.66 7.39 -3.55
CA GLY A 244 23.00 6.13 -3.20
C GLY A 244 21.72 6.31 -2.41
N ARG A 245 21.67 7.34 -1.55
CA ARG A 245 20.42 7.69 -0.85
C ARG A 245 19.34 8.14 -1.81
N LEU A 246 19.67 8.98 -2.79
CA LEU A 246 18.72 9.41 -3.82
C LEU A 246 18.26 8.25 -4.72
N THR A 247 19.16 7.32 -5.07
CA THR A 247 18.79 6.07 -5.77
C THR A 247 17.76 5.29 -4.97
N THR A 248 18.00 5.11 -3.67
CA THR A 248 17.11 4.34 -2.79
C THR A 248 15.77 5.05 -2.59
N VAL A 249 15.77 6.37 -2.42
CA VAL A 249 14.54 7.18 -2.42
C VAL A 249 13.73 6.96 -3.71
N ALA A 250 14.39 6.95 -4.87
CA ALA A 250 13.71 6.68 -6.15
C ALA A 250 13.11 5.26 -6.21
N ILE A 251 13.79 4.26 -5.66
CA ILE A 251 13.28 2.88 -5.54
C ILE A 251 12.04 2.85 -4.63
N LEU A 252 12.12 3.46 -3.44
CA LEU A 252 11.06 3.46 -2.42
C LEU A 252 9.77 4.19 -2.87
N PHE A 253 9.87 5.07 -3.87
CA PHE A 253 8.70 5.74 -4.45
C PHE A 253 7.68 4.74 -5.01
N PHE A 254 8.13 3.64 -5.62
CA PHE A 254 7.23 2.72 -6.30
C PHE A 254 6.39 1.84 -5.36
N PRO A 255 6.95 1.18 -4.32
CA PRO A 255 6.13 0.51 -3.31
C PRO A 255 5.13 1.47 -2.64
N SER A 256 5.55 2.70 -2.40
CA SER A 256 4.68 3.72 -1.82
C SER A 256 3.47 4.05 -2.69
N LEU A 257 3.62 4.06 -4.03
CA LEU A 257 2.48 4.21 -4.93
C LEU A 257 1.46 3.07 -4.75
N VAL A 258 1.95 1.83 -4.58
CA VAL A 258 1.08 0.66 -4.37
C VAL A 258 0.32 0.78 -3.05
N PHE A 259 0.98 1.17 -1.95
CA PHE A 259 0.32 1.42 -0.67
C PHE A 259 -0.78 2.48 -0.80
N GLY A 260 -0.49 3.59 -1.48
CA GLY A 260 -1.45 4.67 -1.71
C GLY A 260 -2.63 4.28 -2.60
N ALA A 261 -2.38 3.50 -3.65
CA ALA A 261 -3.42 2.99 -4.54
C ALA A 261 -4.32 1.96 -3.84
N VAL A 262 -3.75 1.05 -3.05
CA VAL A 262 -4.52 0.08 -2.25
C VAL A 262 -5.36 0.79 -1.21
N TYR A 263 -4.83 1.82 -0.53
CA TYR A 263 -5.60 2.62 0.40
C TYR A 263 -6.78 3.33 -0.29
N GLU A 264 -6.53 4.01 -1.43
CA GLU A 264 -7.58 4.70 -2.18
C GLU A 264 -8.65 3.73 -2.68
N TYR A 265 -8.27 2.54 -3.12
CA TYR A 265 -9.21 1.54 -3.63
C TYR A 265 -10.06 0.92 -2.52
N THR A 266 -9.48 0.68 -1.34
CA THR A 266 -10.15 -0.03 -0.25
C THR A 266 -10.83 0.90 0.75
N GLU A 267 -10.40 2.16 0.83
CA GLU A 267 -10.78 3.10 1.90
C GLU A 267 -10.64 2.46 3.29
N ASN A 268 -9.62 1.59 3.44
CA ASN A 268 -9.36 0.84 4.65
C ASN A 268 -7.90 0.83 4.99
N LEU A 269 -7.51 1.58 6.02
CA LEU A 269 -6.11 1.75 6.42
C LEU A 269 -5.44 0.47 6.91
N VAL A 270 -6.23 -0.52 7.37
CA VAL A 270 -5.66 -1.80 7.82
C VAL A 270 -5.04 -2.56 6.64
N VAL A 271 -5.58 -2.41 5.42
CA VAL A 271 -5.09 -3.11 4.23
C VAL A 271 -3.67 -2.65 3.82
N PRO A 272 -3.40 -1.35 3.57
CA PRO A 272 -2.05 -0.89 3.29
C PRO A 272 -1.11 -1.08 4.48
N ALA A 273 -1.58 -1.00 5.74
CA ALA A 273 -0.74 -1.27 6.91
C ALA A 273 -0.25 -2.72 6.97
N LEU A 274 -1.13 -3.69 6.65
CA LEU A 274 -0.75 -5.10 6.54
C LEU A 274 0.17 -5.36 5.35
N LEU A 275 -0.09 -4.71 4.21
CA LEU A 275 0.75 -4.80 3.00
C LEU A 275 2.16 -4.24 3.24
N HIS A 276 2.25 -3.06 3.87
CA HIS A 276 3.52 -2.46 4.23
C HIS A 276 4.25 -3.31 5.28
N GLY A 277 3.55 -3.72 6.34
CA GLY A 277 4.10 -4.62 7.35
C GLY A 277 4.62 -5.94 6.76
N LEU A 278 3.87 -6.55 5.83
CA LEU A 278 4.26 -7.76 5.11
C LEU A 278 5.52 -7.53 4.28
N HIS A 279 5.57 -6.44 3.52
CA HIS A 279 6.72 -6.12 2.69
C HIS A 279 8.01 -6.06 3.54
N ASN A 280 8.00 -5.25 4.60
CA ASN A 280 9.19 -5.07 5.44
C ASN A 280 9.52 -6.33 6.25
N ALA A 281 8.51 -7.06 6.73
CA ALA A 281 8.72 -8.31 7.45
C ALA A 281 9.39 -9.37 6.57
N VAL A 282 9.03 -9.45 5.28
CA VAL A 282 9.70 -10.35 4.33
C VAL A 282 11.15 -9.94 4.14
N ILE A 283 11.46 -8.65 3.98
CA ILE A 283 12.84 -8.17 3.84
C ILE A 283 13.70 -8.59 5.05
N PHE A 284 13.21 -8.34 6.27
CA PHE A 284 13.92 -8.76 7.49
C PHE A 284 14.03 -10.29 7.60
N THR A 285 13.01 -11.03 7.20
CA THR A 285 13.05 -12.50 7.21
C THR A 285 14.09 -13.02 6.22
N LEU A 286 14.15 -12.46 5.01
CA LEU A 286 15.17 -12.81 4.02
C LEU A 286 16.57 -12.47 4.54
N LEU A 287 16.74 -11.30 5.17
CA LEU A 287 18.00 -10.93 5.82
C LEU A 287 18.44 -11.96 6.87
N TYR A 288 17.51 -12.43 7.71
CA TYR A 288 17.80 -13.49 8.68
C TYR A 288 18.25 -14.78 8.01
N LEU A 289 17.55 -15.21 6.94
CA LEU A 289 17.90 -16.42 6.21
C LEU A 289 19.29 -16.31 5.57
N THR A 290 19.63 -15.17 4.98
CA THR A 290 20.96 -14.92 4.40
C THR A 290 22.06 -15.05 5.45
N ILE A 291 21.84 -14.53 6.65
CA ILE A 291 22.83 -14.59 7.73
C ILE A 291 22.91 -15.99 8.35
N ALA A 292 21.76 -16.64 8.56
CA ALA A 292 21.69 -17.93 9.25
C ALA A 292 22.18 -19.10 8.40
N TYR A 293 22.11 -18.97 7.07
CA TYR A 293 22.48 -20.02 6.12
C TYR A 293 23.56 -19.57 5.13
N SER A 294 24.39 -18.59 5.50
CA SER A 294 25.43 -18.04 4.60
C SER A 294 26.35 -19.14 4.07
N ASP A 295 26.81 -20.03 4.95
CA ASP A 295 27.78 -21.08 4.65
C ASP A 295 27.16 -22.16 3.74
N GLU A 296 25.90 -22.51 3.96
CA GLU A 296 25.15 -23.42 3.09
C GLU A 296 24.82 -22.80 1.74
N ILE A 297 24.49 -21.50 1.69
CA ILE A 297 24.23 -20.78 0.44
C ILE A 297 25.51 -20.69 -0.39
N GLU A 298 26.65 -20.38 0.22
CA GLU A 298 27.97 -20.38 -0.43
C GLU A 298 28.31 -21.80 -0.93
N GLY A 299 28.15 -22.82 -0.10
CA GLY A 299 28.37 -24.22 -0.50
C GLY A 299 27.44 -24.71 -1.61
N MET A 300 26.20 -24.22 -1.66
CA MET A 300 25.25 -24.49 -2.75
C MET A 300 25.61 -23.75 -4.03
N ALA A 301 26.11 -22.52 -3.94
CA ALA A 301 26.57 -21.75 -5.10
C ALA A 301 27.85 -22.35 -5.71
N GLU A 302 28.80 -22.74 -4.87
CA GLU A 302 30.02 -23.46 -5.27
C GLU A 302 29.70 -24.86 -5.83
N GLY A 303 28.81 -25.60 -5.17
CA GLY A 303 28.32 -26.90 -5.64
C GLY A 303 27.51 -26.81 -6.93
N GLY A 304 26.71 -25.76 -7.10
CA GLY A 304 25.96 -25.47 -8.32
C GLY A 304 26.88 -25.12 -9.50
N ALA A 305 27.92 -24.33 -9.25
CA ALA A 305 28.96 -24.05 -10.25
C ALA A 305 29.73 -25.33 -10.65
N ALA A 306 30.04 -26.21 -9.69
CA ALA A 306 30.67 -27.50 -9.94
C ALA A 306 29.77 -28.49 -10.71
N VAL A 307 28.45 -28.45 -10.47
CA VAL A 307 27.45 -29.26 -11.22
C VAL A 307 27.20 -28.70 -12.62
N ALA A 308 27.27 -27.38 -12.79
CA ALA A 308 27.17 -26.71 -14.10
C ALA A 308 28.35 -27.05 -15.03
N GLU A 309 29.55 -27.27 -14.49
CA GLU A 309 30.69 -27.81 -15.24
C GLU A 309 30.51 -29.29 -15.65
N GLY A 310 29.51 -30.00 -15.10
CA GLY A 310 29.33 -31.45 -15.26
C GLY A 310 28.10 -31.95 -16.04
N GLY A 311 27.07 -31.14 -16.34
CA GLY A 311 25.83 -31.66 -16.97
C GLY A 311 24.87 -30.60 -17.54
N ALA A 312 24.86 -30.46 -18.86
CA ALA A 312 24.35 -29.30 -19.59
C ALA A 312 22.83 -29.19 -19.87
N THR A 313 21.91 -29.74 -19.05
CA THR A 313 20.46 -29.54 -19.32
C THR A 313 19.55 -29.39 -18.10
N VAL A 314 19.90 -29.95 -16.94
CA VAL A 314 19.20 -29.69 -15.67
C VAL A 314 19.84 -28.51 -14.92
N ALA A 315 21.12 -28.25 -15.20
CA ALA A 315 21.86 -27.11 -14.68
C ALA A 315 21.29 -25.77 -15.13
N GLU A 316 20.74 -25.64 -16.35
CA GLU A 316 20.20 -24.35 -16.82
C GLU A 316 18.92 -23.94 -16.10
N ALA A 317 18.04 -24.89 -15.75
CA ALA A 317 16.81 -24.60 -15.00
C ALA A 317 17.09 -24.37 -13.51
N GLY A 318 18.04 -25.12 -12.93
CA GLY A 318 18.50 -24.93 -11.55
C GLY A 318 19.30 -23.64 -11.35
N ALA A 319 20.18 -23.32 -12.31
CA ALA A 319 20.92 -22.06 -12.34
C ALA A 319 19.97 -20.89 -12.55
N ALA A 320 18.96 -20.97 -13.42
CA ALA A 320 17.99 -19.89 -13.58
C ALA A 320 17.18 -19.61 -12.29
N ILE A 321 16.86 -20.62 -11.48
CA ILE A 321 16.15 -20.44 -10.21
C ILE A 321 17.10 -19.94 -9.10
N ALA A 322 18.32 -20.46 -9.04
CA ALA A 322 19.34 -20.03 -8.08
C ALA A 322 19.85 -18.61 -8.40
N GLU A 323 20.02 -18.27 -9.67
CA GLU A 323 20.37 -16.94 -10.18
C GLU A 323 19.21 -15.98 -9.99
N ALA A 324 17.95 -16.39 -10.22
CA ALA A 324 16.79 -15.57 -9.87
C ALA A 324 16.68 -15.31 -8.37
N SER A 325 17.04 -16.29 -7.52
CA SER A 325 17.00 -16.18 -6.05
C SER A 325 18.18 -15.37 -5.50
N ALA A 326 19.38 -15.54 -6.05
CA ALA A 326 20.58 -14.77 -5.73
C ALA A 326 20.46 -13.33 -6.24
N THR A 327 19.90 -13.14 -7.43
CA THR A 327 19.54 -11.83 -7.97
C THR A 327 18.45 -11.18 -7.11
N LEU A 328 17.45 -11.93 -6.61
CA LEU A 328 16.49 -11.39 -5.64
C LEU A 328 17.18 -10.90 -4.36
N LEU A 329 18.16 -11.65 -3.85
CA LEU A 329 18.91 -11.29 -2.65
C LEU A 329 19.82 -10.07 -2.84
N THR A 330 20.46 -9.93 -4.01
CA THR A 330 21.30 -8.77 -4.34
C THR A 330 20.50 -7.54 -4.75
N LEU A 331 19.23 -7.72 -5.14
CA LEU A 331 18.30 -6.66 -5.50
C LEU A 331 17.50 -6.10 -4.33
N LEU A 332 17.58 -6.70 -3.14
CA LEU A 332 17.04 -6.14 -1.92
C LEU A 332 18.00 -5.06 -1.43
N PRO A 333 17.65 -3.76 -1.53
CA PRO A 333 18.40 -2.76 -0.81
C PRO A 333 18.20 -3.07 0.68
N VAL A 334 19.30 -3.43 1.34
CA VAL A 334 19.41 -3.40 2.80
C VAL A 334 19.01 -2.01 3.26
#